data_AF-A0AAW0HVG6-F1
#
_entry.id   AF-A0AAW0HVG6-F1
#
_cell.length_a   1.000
_cell.length_b   1.000
_cell.length_c   1.000
_cell.angle_alpha   90.00
_cell.angle_beta   90.00
_cell.angle_gamma   90.00
#
_symmetry.space_group_name_H-M   'P 1'
#
loop_
_entity.id
_entity.type
_entity.pdbx_description
1 polymer ?
#
loop_
_entity_poly.entity_id
_entity_poly.type
_entity_poly.pdbx_seq_one_letter_code
_entity_poly.pdbx_strand_id
1 'polypeptide(L)'
;MKAHRKKEGGSRCQSRTDIDLPLFFPRDQPTLTFQSVYHFTNSGQLYSQAQKNYPYSPRWDGNEMAKRAKLVQTFKTHLLYVSTSLKKTSEVVLKESAFSFSEMNPF
;
A
#
# COMPACT_ATOMS: atom_id res chain seq x y z
N MET A 1 -37.19 -2.41 11.76
CA MET A 1 -36.37 -1.30 11.23
C MET A 1 -35.01 -1.30 11.94
N LYS A 2 -33.92 -1.70 11.28
CA LYS A 2 -32.55 -1.41 11.75
C LYS A 2 -31.80 -0.82 10.58
N ALA A 3 -31.44 0.46 10.72
CA ALA A 3 -30.78 1.25 9.71
C ALA A 3 -29.38 0.68 9.44
N HIS A 4 -29.17 0.13 8.24
CA HIS A 4 -27.85 -0.09 7.70
C HIS A 4 -27.22 1.27 7.43
N ARG A 5 -26.36 1.71 8.35
CA ARG A 5 -25.52 2.89 8.19
C ARG A 5 -24.59 2.64 6.99
N LYS A 6 -24.94 3.18 5.81
CA LYS A 6 -24.02 3.37 4.70
C LYS A 6 -22.79 4.11 5.25
N LYS A 7 -21.64 3.44 5.29
CA LYS A 7 -20.36 4.13 5.43
C LYS A 7 -19.95 4.62 4.05
N GLU A 8 -20.41 5.81 3.71
CA GLU A 8 -19.66 6.63 2.77
C GLU A 8 -18.36 7.03 3.49
N GLY A 9 -17.24 6.53 2.99
CA GLY A 9 -15.91 6.85 3.49
C GLY A 9 -14.98 6.84 2.31
N GLY A 10 -14.72 8.02 1.76
CA GLY A 10 -13.80 8.19 0.63
C GLY A 10 -12.51 7.43 0.86
N SER A 11 -11.98 6.85 -0.22
CA SER A 11 -10.77 6.02 -0.30
C SER A 11 -9.51 6.77 0.19
N ARG A 12 -9.45 7.07 1.48
CA ARG A 12 -8.20 7.32 2.17
C ARG A 12 -7.63 5.94 2.41
N CYS A 13 -6.69 5.54 1.55
CA CYS A 13 -5.95 4.30 1.70
C CYS A 13 -5.40 4.26 3.13
N GLN A 14 -6.01 3.47 4.01
CA GLN A 14 -5.58 3.39 5.40
C GLN A 14 -4.32 2.54 5.42
N SER A 15 -3.18 3.22 5.39
CA SER A 15 -1.84 2.64 5.50
C SER A 15 -1.16 3.22 6.72
N ARG A 16 -0.53 2.38 7.53
CA ARG A 16 0.40 2.81 8.58
C ARG A 16 1.77 3.09 7.95
N THR A 17 2.47 4.06 8.50
CA THR A 17 3.83 4.40 8.07
C THR A 17 4.74 4.38 9.27
N ASP A 18 5.74 3.50 9.22
CA ASP A 18 6.82 3.44 10.20
C ASP A 18 8.06 4.13 9.60
N ILE A 19 8.75 4.92 10.42
CA ILE A 19 9.93 5.69 10.02
C ILE A 19 11.11 5.17 10.83
N ASP A 20 12.04 4.52 10.16
CA ASP A 20 13.27 4.04 10.79
C ASP A 20 14.37 5.09 10.60
N LEU A 21 14.81 5.69 11.72
CA LEU A 21 15.90 6.67 11.72
C LEU A 21 17.26 5.98 11.89
N PRO A 22 18.20 6.17 10.96
CA PRO A 22 19.55 5.61 11.06
C PRO A 22 20.40 6.36 12.09
N LEU A 23 21.46 5.70 12.56
CA LEU A 23 22.40 6.26 13.53
C LEU A 23 23.03 7.58 13.07
N PHE A 24 23.31 7.71 11.77
CA PHE A 24 23.94 8.90 11.19
C PHE A 24 22.92 9.85 10.53
N PHE A 25 21.69 9.91 11.02
CA PHE A 25 20.72 10.92 10.58
C PHE A 25 21.19 12.35 10.91
N PRO A 26 21.03 13.35 10.02
CA PRO A 26 20.38 13.33 8.71
C PRO A 26 21.33 13.02 7.54
N ARG A 27 22.59 12.64 7.79
CA ARG A 27 23.51 12.25 6.71
C ARG A 27 22.98 11.03 5.96
N ASP A 28 22.50 10.04 6.71
CA ASP A 28 21.88 8.85 6.17
C ASP A 28 20.36 9.02 6.05
N GLN A 29 19.83 8.62 4.89
CA GLN A 29 18.41 8.71 4.58
C GLN A 29 17.59 7.77 5.48
N PRO A 30 16.50 8.25 6.09
CA PRO A 30 15.59 7.39 6.84
C PRO A 30 14.82 6.45 5.92
N THR A 31 14.46 5.28 6.45
CA THR A 31 13.66 4.30 5.70
C THR A 31 12.19 4.50 6.04
N LEU A 32 11.36 4.65 5.01
CA LEU A 32 9.90 4.77 5.16
C LEU A 32 9.25 3.44 4.84
N THR A 33 8.60 2.81 5.81
CA THR A 33 7.92 1.52 5.63
C THR A 33 6.41 1.74 5.61
N PHE A 34 5.78 1.44 4.49
CA PHE A 34 4.33 1.56 4.33
C PHE A 34 3.68 0.19 4.54
N GLN A 35 2.79 0.09 5.51
CA GLN A 35 2.07 -1.13 5.83
C GLN A 35 0.58 -0.96 5.55
N SER A 36 -0.02 -1.92 4.85
CA SER A 36 -1.47 -1.97 4.64
C SER A 36 -2.17 -2.41 5.91
N VAL A 37 -3.29 -1.78 6.24
CA VAL A 37 -4.14 -2.24 7.36
C VAL A 37 -5.05 -3.40 6.97
N TYR A 38 -5.32 -3.58 5.67
CA TYR A 38 -6.36 -4.50 5.18
C TYR A 38 -5.85 -5.58 4.23
N HIS A 39 -4.62 -5.46 3.72
CA HIS A 39 -4.08 -6.39 2.75
C HIS A 39 -3.01 -7.26 3.42
N PHE A 40 -3.19 -8.56 3.32
CA PHE A 40 -2.24 -9.56 3.76
C PHE A 40 -1.53 -10.15 2.54
N THR A 41 -0.27 -10.53 2.70
CA THR A 41 0.48 -11.33 1.73
C THR A 41 -0.03 -12.77 1.74
N ASN A 42 0.37 -13.56 0.73
CA ASN A 42 0.07 -15.00 0.66
C ASN A 42 0.64 -15.78 1.85
N SER A 43 1.63 -15.22 2.56
CA SER A 43 2.21 -15.77 3.79
C SER A 43 1.44 -15.38 5.06
N GLY A 44 0.34 -14.64 4.96
CA GLY A 44 -0.47 -14.21 6.11
C GLY A 44 0.11 -13.03 6.90
N GLN A 45 1.15 -12.36 6.40
CA GLN A 45 1.70 -11.15 7.00
C GLN A 45 1.03 -9.91 6.42
N LEU A 46 0.98 -8.79 7.16
CA LEU A 46 0.52 -7.52 6.60
C LEU A 46 1.40 -7.14 5.41
N TYR A 47 0.77 -6.74 4.31
CA TYR A 47 1.50 -6.24 3.15
C TYR A 47 2.27 -4.98 3.54
N SER A 48 3.59 -5.06 3.50
CA SER A 48 4.49 -3.95 3.82
C SER A 48 5.47 -3.68 2.70
N GLN A 49 5.79 -2.41 2.46
CA GLN A 49 6.82 -2.02 1.50
C GLN A 49 7.72 -0.93 2.07
N ALA A 50 9.02 -1.23 2.18
CA ALA A 50 10.04 -0.27 2.54
C ALA A 50 10.42 0.61 1.34
N GLN A 51 10.61 1.90 1.58
CA GLN A 51 10.98 2.91 0.61
C GLN A 51 12.21 3.66 1.12
N LYS A 52 13.35 3.32 0.53
CA LYS A 52 14.64 3.98 0.79
C LYS A 52 15.11 4.82 -0.40
N ASN A 53 14.57 4.59 -1.59
CA ASN A 53 14.98 5.26 -2.83
C ASN A 53 14.01 6.39 -3.17
N TYR A 54 14.01 7.46 -2.39
CA TYR A 54 13.28 8.69 -2.70
C TYR A 54 14.22 9.90 -2.62
N PRO A 55 13.92 11.03 -3.28
CA PRO A 55 14.77 12.21 -3.20
C PRO A 55 14.94 12.66 -1.74
N TYR A 56 16.18 12.73 -1.28
CA TYR A 56 16.53 13.13 0.08
C TYR A 56 17.77 14.02 0.07
N SER A 57 17.79 15.04 0.92
CA SER A 57 18.96 15.85 1.18
C SER A 57 19.17 15.99 2.69
N PRO A 58 20.36 15.64 3.20
CA PRO A 58 20.75 15.88 4.60
C PRO A 58 20.67 17.35 5.04
N ARG A 59 20.60 18.27 4.07
CA ARG A 59 20.58 19.72 4.30
C ARG A 59 19.17 20.29 4.48
N TRP A 60 18.14 19.48 4.27
CA TRP A 60 16.77 19.94 4.49
C TRP A 60 16.48 20.11 5.97
N ASP A 61 15.67 21.11 6.29
CA ASP A 61 15.13 21.25 7.64
C ASP A 61 14.06 20.17 7.92
N GLY A 62 13.71 20.00 9.20
CA GLY A 62 12.75 18.99 9.62
C GLY A 62 11.36 19.15 9.00
N ASN A 63 10.94 20.39 8.73
CA ASN A 63 9.62 20.67 8.18
C ASN A 63 9.55 20.32 6.68
N GLU A 64 10.60 20.63 5.93
CA GLU A 64 10.77 20.27 4.52
C GLU A 64 10.89 18.74 4.37
N MET A 65 11.63 18.08 5.27
CA MET A 65 11.66 16.61 5.34
C MET A 65 10.26 16.02 5.55
N ALA A 66 9.49 16.54 6.51
CA ALA A 66 8.12 16.07 6.79
C ALA A 66 7.17 16.32 5.60
N LYS A 67 7.25 17.50 4.97
CA LYS A 67 6.45 17.86 3.80
C LYS A 67 6.70 16.90 2.63
N ARG A 68 7.97 16.56 2.38
CA ARG A 68 8.35 15.64 1.31
C ARG A 68 8.01 14.19 1.65
N ALA A 69 8.19 13.75 2.89
CA ALA A 69 7.75 12.42 3.33
C ALA A 69 6.24 12.24 3.13
N LYS A 70 5.43 13.28 3.40
CA LYS A 70 3.99 13.28 3.11
C LYS A 70 3.69 13.13 1.61
N LEU A 71 4.45 13.78 0.74
CA LEU A 71 4.30 13.60 -0.72
C LEU A 71 4.61 12.17 -1.14
N VAL A 72 5.74 11.62 -0.68
CA VAL A 72 6.14 10.24 -0.96
C VAL A 72 5.06 9.27 -0.48
N GLN A 73 4.47 9.47 0.71
CA GLN A 73 3.34 8.71 1.20
C GLN A 73 2.15 8.72 0.23
N THR A 74 1.74 9.91 -0.23
CA THR A 74 0.56 10.03 -1.09
C THR A 74 0.75 9.35 -2.45
N PHE A 75 1.93 9.49 -3.05
CA PHE A 75 2.24 8.82 -4.32
C PHE A 75 2.32 7.30 -4.15
N LYS A 76 3.01 6.81 -3.11
CA LYS A 76 3.17 5.37 -2.86
C LYS A 76 1.86 4.68 -2.51
N THR A 77 1.01 5.30 -1.69
CA THR A 77 -0.29 4.72 -1.34
C THR A 77 -1.20 4.59 -2.56
N HIS A 78 -1.20 5.59 -3.45
CA HIS A 78 -1.95 5.52 -4.70
C HIS A 78 -1.41 4.43 -5.63
N LEU A 79 -0.09 4.35 -5.82
CA LEU A 79 0.53 3.31 -6.64
C LEU A 79 0.28 1.90 -6.08
N LEU A 80 0.36 1.74 -4.76
CA LEU A 80 0.06 0.48 -4.09
C LEU A 80 -1.40 0.08 -4.32
N TYR A 81 -2.36 1.00 -4.11
CA TYR A 81 -3.79 0.75 -4.36
C TYR A 81 -4.07 0.31 -5.80
N VAL A 82 -3.48 1.00 -6.79
CA VAL A 82 -3.63 0.62 -8.21
C VAL A 82 -3.02 -0.76 -8.44
N SER A 83 -1.83 -1.04 -7.92
CA SER A 83 -1.17 -2.34 -8.10
C SER A 83 -1.93 -3.50 -7.44
N THR A 84 -2.49 -3.30 -6.24
CA THR A 84 -3.29 -4.31 -5.55
C THR A 84 -4.65 -4.50 -6.21
N SER A 85 -5.26 -3.42 -6.71
CA SER A 85 -6.52 -3.49 -7.47
C SER A 85 -6.33 -4.23 -8.80
N LEU A 86 -5.23 -3.96 -9.51
CA LEU A 86 -4.88 -4.67 -10.75
C LEU A 86 -4.60 -6.16 -10.49
N LYS A 87 -3.85 -6.49 -9.42
CA LYS A 87 -3.61 -7.88 -9.01
C LYS A 87 -4.91 -8.60 -8.66
N LYS A 88 -5.82 -7.93 -7.94
CA LYS A 88 -7.14 -8.47 -7.61
C LYS A 88 -7.98 -8.70 -8.87
N THR A 89 -7.96 -7.78 -9.84
CA THR A 89 -8.68 -7.98 -11.11
C THR A 89 -8.10 -9.13 -11.92
N SER A 90 -6.78 -9.30 -11.98
CA SER A 90 -6.19 -10.47 -12.65
C SER A 90 -6.53 -11.77 -11.94
N GLU A 91 -6.53 -11.82 -10.60
CA GLU A 91 -6.94 -13.03 -9.88
C GLU A 91 -8.42 -13.37 -10.05
N VAL A 92 -9.30 -12.38 -10.07
CA VAL A 92 -10.75 -12.60 -10.27
C VAL A 92 -11.01 -13.10 -11.70
N VAL A 93 -10.40 -12.47 -12.72
CA VAL A 93 -10.54 -12.90 -14.12
C VAL A 93 -9.93 -14.30 -14.36
N LEU A 94 -8.81 -14.62 -13.73
CA LEU A 94 -8.21 -15.95 -13.81
C LEU A 94 -9.06 -17.01 -13.06
N LYS A 95 -9.68 -16.65 -11.93
CA LYS A 95 -10.61 -17.54 -11.21
C LYS A 95 -11.93 -17.74 -11.94
N GLU A 96 -12.48 -16.69 -12.58
CA GLU A 96 -13.68 -16.79 -13.41
C GLU A 96 -13.44 -17.67 -14.64
N SER A 97 -12.32 -17.50 -15.34
CA SER A 97 -11.98 -18.36 -16.48
C SER A 97 -11.68 -19.81 -16.08
N ALA A 98 -11.06 -20.05 -14.92
CA ALA A 98 -10.89 -21.41 -14.38
C ALA A 98 -12.22 -22.05 -13.97
N PHE A 99 -13.15 -21.28 -13.41
CA PHE A 99 -14.50 -21.73 -13.06
C PHE A 99 -15.34 -22.05 -14.31
N SER A 100 -15.29 -21.21 -15.35
CA SER A 100 -15.95 -21.47 -16.63
C SER A 100 -15.37 -22.67 -17.39
N PHE A 101 -14.09 -22.99 -17.23
CA PHE A 101 -13.48 -24.18 -17.83
C PHE A 101 -13.89 -25.48 -17.09
N SER A 102 -14.10 -25.41 -15.76
CA SER A 102 -14.62 -26.56 -15.00
C SER A 102 -16.12 -26.85 -15.21
N GLU A 103 -16.92 -25.85 -15.58
CA GLU A 103 -18.35 -26.06 -15.90
C GLU A 103 -18.58 -26.59 -17.33
N MET A 104 -17.57 -26.54 -18.21
CA MET A 104 -17.68 -26.96 -19.62
C MET A 104 -17.11 -28.36 -19.93
N ASN A 105 -16.79 -29.17 -18.92
CA ASN A 105 -16.36 -30.57 -19.12
C ASN A 105 -17.04 -31.52 -18.12
N PRO A 106 -18.28 -31.97 -18.42
CA PRO A 106 -18.88 -33.10 -17.74
C PRO A 106 -18.43 -34.39 -18.44
N PHE A 107 -17.28 -34.93 -18.02
CA PHE A 107 -16.94 -36.33 -18.23
C PHE A 107 -16.90 -37.04 -16.88
#